data_AF-A0A226C193-F1
#
_entry.id   AF-A0A226C193-F1
#
_cell.length_a   1.000
_cell.length_b   1.000
_cell.length_c   1.000
_cell.angle_alpha   90.00
_cell.angle_beta   90.00
_cell.angle_gamma   90.00
#
_symmetry.space_group_name_H-M   'P 1'
#
loop_
_entity.id
_entity.type
_entity.pdbx_description
1 polymer ?
#
loop_
_entity_poly.entity_id
_entity_poly.type
_entity_poly.pdbx_seq_one_letter_code
_entity_poly.pdbx_strand_id
1 'polypeptide(L)'
;MFINEEHKERFYKYIERDGTPKEELDRMALFYILSKLVNEKGIELFYDFNSRLINPEYLEKVHLSSGEKRMIKLAFNLYNGYKSKDDCQTVYDTFYNLDPYNLQVAINGIQIRFRMLDVKGEFQ
;
A
#
# COMPACT_ATOMS: atom_id res chain seq x y z
N MET A 1 -8.92 4.82 -8.05
CA MET A 1 -10.24 5.12 -7.47
C MET A 1 -10.40 4.36 -6.17
N PHE A 2 -10.84 5.03 -5.10
CA PHE A 2 -11.04 4.39 -3.79
C PHE A 2 -12.19 3.39 -3.82
N ILE A 3 -12.11 2.39 -2.94
CA ILE A 3 -13.12 1.31 -2.85
C ILE A 3 -14.36 1.80 -2.10
N ASN A 4 -14.18 2.69 -1.12
CA ASN A 4 -15.23 3.33 -0.35
C ASN A 4 -14.68 4.62 0.31
N GLU A 5 -15.54 5.39 0.97
CA GLU A 5 -15.12 6.63 1.65
C GLU A 5 -14.14 6.37 2.80
N GLU A 6 -14.29 5.27 3.54
CA GLU A 6 -13.35 4.93 4.63
C GLU A 6 -11.91 4.74 4.12
N HIS A 7 -11.74 4.05 2.99
CA HIS A 7 -10.45 3.89 2.33
C HIS A 7 -9.85 5.25 1.94
N LYS A 8 -10.68 6.16 1.41
CA LYS A 8 -10.29 7.51 1.01
C LYS A 8 -9.89 8.38 2.21
N GLU A 9 -10.69 8.40 3.27
CA GLU A 9 -10.42 9.16 4.49
C GLU A 9 -9.11 8.72 5.15
N ARG A 10 -8.90 7.40 5.29
CA ARG A 10 -7.66 6.86 5.84
C ARG A 10 -6.45 7.23 4.99
N PHE A 11 -6.57 7.14 3.66
CA PHE A 11 -5.49 7.54 2.75
C PHE A 11 -5.07 8.99 2.99
N TYR A 12 -6.01 9.93 2.97
CA TYR A 12 -5.69 11.34 3.16
C TYR A 12 -5.13 11.61 4.55
N LYS A 13 -5.64 10.95 5.58
CA LYS A 13 -5.10 11.05 6.94
C LYS A 13 -3.65 10.56 7.02
N TYR A 14 -3.28 9.50 6.30
CA TYR A 14 -1.91 8.99 6.30
C TYR A 14 -0.96 9.93 5.57
N ILE A 15 -1.39 10.46 4.42
CA ILE A 15 -0.63 11.45 3.65
C ILE A 15 -0.41 12.74 4.45
N GLU A 16 -1.46 13.24 5.10
CA GLU A 16 -1.38 14.44 5.95
C GLU A 16 -0.43 14.20 7.14
N ARG A 17 -0.54 13.04 7.80
CA ARG A 17 0.31 12.69 8.94
C ARG A 17 1.79 12.54 8.57
N ASP A 18 2.10 11.92 7.42
CA ASP A 18 3.48 11.75 6.94
C ASP A 18 4.05 13.05 6.35
N GLY A 19 3.18 14.01 6.00
CA GLY A 19 3.58 15.20 5.25
C GLY A 19 4.02 14.88 3.81
N THR A 20 3.44 13.83 3.21
CA THR A 20 3.81 13.37 1.86
C THR A 20 3.36 14.39 0.80
N PRO A 21 4.28 14.97 0.01
CA PRO A 21 3.94 15.76 -1.17
C PRO A 21 3.26 14.92 -2.26
N LYS A 22 2.42 15.54 -3.09
CA LYS A 22 1.71 14.85 -4.20
C LYS A 22 2.64 14.27 -5.27
N GLU A 23 3.90 14.69 -5.29
CA GLU A 23 4.92 14.21 -6.22
C GLU A 23 5.62 12.93 -5.73
N GLU A 24 5.50 12.58 -4.45
CA GLU A 24 6.10 11.38 -3.84
C GLU A 24 5.23 10.13 -4.07
N LEU A 25 5.19 9.71 -5.32
CA LEU A 25 4.30 8.64 -5.80
C LEU A 25 4.57 7.27 -5.18
N ASP A 26 5.78 7.04 -4.65
CA ASP A 26 6.11 5.84 -3.86
C ASP A 26 5.30 5.80 -2.57
N ARG A 27 5.36 6.86 -1.78
CA ARG A 27 4.59 6.96 -0.54
C ARG A 27 3.10 7.04 -0.80
N MET A 28 2.68 7.72 -1.87
CA MET A 28 1.27 7.69 -2.27
C MET A 28 0.80 6.27 -2.58
N ALA A 29 1.56 5.49 -3.35
CA ALA A 29 1.21 4.11 -3.64
C ALA A 29 1.20 3.23 -2.38
N LEU A 30 2.20 3.40 -1.50
CA LEU A 30 2.28 2.72 -0.20
C LEU A 30 1.03 2.98 0.64
N PHE A 31 0.73 4.26 0.91
CA PHE A 31 -0.37 4.63 1.78
C PHE A 31 -1.73 4.31 1.17
N TYR A 32 -1.86 4.37 -0.16
CA TYR A 32 -3.08 3.96 -0.85
C TYR A 32 -3.37 2.47 -0.65
N ILE A 33 -2.36 1.60 -0.70
CA ILE A 33 -2.59 0.17 -0.42
C ILE A 33 -2.85 -0.04 1.08
N LEU A 34 -2.05 0.56 1.96
CA LEU A 34 -2.18 0.36 3.40
C LEU A 34 -3.50 0.87 3.97
N SER A 35 -4.05 1.99 3.48
CA SER A 35 -5.32 2.55 3.94
C SER A 35 -6.52 1.64 3.71
N LYS A 36 -6.44 0.71 2.74
CA LYS A 36 -7.46 -0.34 2.58
C LYS A 36 -7.34 -1.45 3.63
N LEU A 37 -6.13 -1.77 4.06
CA LEU A 37 -5.84 -2.97 4.86
C LEU A 37 -5.88 -2.70 6.36
N VAL A 38 -5.32 -1.56 6.77
CA VAL A 38 -5.11 -1.25 8.18
C VAL A 38 -5.75 0.07 8.55
N ASN A 39 -6.03 0.21 9.85
CA ASN A 39 -6.47 1.46 10.46
C ASN A 39 -5.26 2.17 11.10
N GLU A 40 -5.51 3.30 11.77
CA GLU A 40 -4.46 4.13 12.38
C GLU A 40 -3.55 3.41 13.37
N LYS A 41 -4.07 2.45 14.13
CA LYS A 41 -3.24 1.65 15.05
C LYS A 41 -2.44 0.60 14.29
N GLY A 42 -3.02 0.02 13.23
CA GLY A 42 -2.38 -1.01 12.44
C GLY A 42 -1.26 -0.49 11.55
N ILE A 43 -1.39 0.73 11.00
CA ILE A 43 -0.38 1.28 10.09
C ILE A 43 0.99 1.49 10.76
N GLU A 44 1.02 1.86 12.05
CA GLU A 44 2.27 2.05 12.79
C GLU A 44 3.10 0.77 12.93
N LEU A 45 2.46 -0.41 12.80
CA LEU A 45 3.17 -1.69 12.76
C LEU A 45 3.97 -1.87 11.47
N PHE A 46 3.52 -1.27 10.37
CA PHE A 46 4.08 -1.47 9.04
C PHE A 46 4.88 -0.27 8.53
N TYR A 47 4.68 0.91 9.11
CA TYR A 47 5.35 2.14 8.72
C TYR A 47 5.55 3.06 9.94
N ASP A 48 6.79 3.48 10.18
CA ASP A 48 7.13 4.50 11.18
C ASP A 48 7.12 5.89 10.52
N PHE A 49 6.17 6.73 10.91
CA PHE A 49 6.02 8.09 10.39
C PHE A 49 7.17 9.04 10.78
N ASN A 50 7.89 8.77 11.88
CA ASN A 50 8.99 9.63 12.31
C ASN A 50 10.26 9.37 11.49
N SER A 51 10.62 8.09 11.33
CA SER A 51 11.78 7.68 10.53
C SER A 51 11.47 7.55 9.04
N ARG A 52 10.19 7.53 8.66
CA ARG A 52 9.67 7.29 7.31
C ARG A 52 10.15 5.96 6.74
N LEU A 53 10.23 4.94 7.59
CA LEU A 53 10.68 3.59 7.24
C LEU A 53 9.54 2.57 7.33
N ILE A 54 9.57 1.59 6.44
CA ILE A 54 8.73 0.41 6.54
C ILE A 54 9.27 -0.54 7.61
N ASN A 55 8.38 -1.34 8.19
CA ASN A 55 8.71 -2.31 9.23
C ASN A 55 8.36 -3.75 8.79
N PRO A 56 9.19 -4.40 7.93
CA PRO A 56 8.86 -5.70 7.35
C PRO A 56 8.75 -6.84 8.35
N GLU A 57 9.36 -6.70 9.53
CA GLU A 57 9.31 -7.75 10.56
C GLU A 57 7.89 -8.06 11.04
N TYR A 58 6.96 -7.10 10.94
CA TYR A 58 5.58 -7.29 11.38
C TYR A 58 4.74 -8.15 10.43
N LEU A 59 5.22 -8.40 9.19
CA LEU A 59 4.55 -9.32 8.26
C LEU A 59 4.41 -10.74 8.84
N GLU A 60 5.35 -11.17 9.68
CA GLU A 60 5.32 -12.48 10.33
C GLU A 60 4.85 -12.44 11.80
N LYS A 61 4.81 -11.28 12.42
CA LYS A 61 4.39 -11.11 13.83
C LYS A 61 2.88 -10.87 13.97
N VAL A 62 2.22 -10.37 12.92
CA VAL A 62 0.78 -10.06 12.91
C VAL A 62 0.00 -11.18 12.24
N HIS A 63 -1.19 -11.50 12.76
CA HIS A 63 -2.10 -12.44 12.14
C HIS A 63 -2.75 -11.81 10.90
N LEU A 64 -2.13 -12.02 9.73
CA LEU A 64 -2.60 -11.55 8.43
C LEU A 64 -3.01 -12.73 7.56
N SER A 65 -4.07 -12.56 6.77
CA SER A 65 -4.38 -13.48 5.68
C SER A 65 -3.28 -13.48 4.62
N SER A 66 -3.24 -14.52 3.79
CA SER A 66 -2.28 -14.60 2.68
C SER A 66 -2.44 -13.45 1.68
N GLY A 67 -3.67 -12.98 1.45
CA GLY A 67 -3.95 -11.83 0.59
C GLY A 67 -3.42 -10.53 1.17
N GLU A 68 -3.67 -10.26 2.46
CA GLU A 68 -3.15 -9.07 3.14
C GLU A 68 -1.62 -9.06 3.15
N LYS A 69 -0.97 -10.20 3.43
CA LYS A 69 0.50 -10.31 3.37
C LYS A 69 1.03 -9.92 1.98
N ARG A 70 0.40 -10.39 0.89
CA ARG A 70 0.77 -10.04 -0.49
C ARG A 70 0.57 -8.57 -0.79
N MET A 71 -0.53 -7.98 -0.33
CA MET A 71 -0.83 -6.56 -0.52
C MET A 71 0.19 -5.66 0.20
N ILE A 72 0.54 -5.95 1.45
CA ILE A 72 1.55 -5.18 2.20
C ILE A 72 2.93 -5.34 1.55
N LYS A 73 3.29 -6.58 1.15
CA LYS A 73 4.52 -6.87 0.40
C LYS A 73 4.60 -6.06 -0.90
N LEU A 74 3.51 -5.97 -1.66
CA LEU A 74 3.42 -5.10 -2.85
C LEU A 74 3.59 -3.62 -2.48
N ALA A 75 2.92 -3.15 -1.42
CA ALA A 75 3.01 -1.75 -0.99
C ALA A 75 4.45 -1.36 -0.62
N PHE A 76 5.16 -2.22 0.10
CA PHE A 76 6.58 -2.03 0.41
C PHE A 76 7.46 -2.05 -0.83
N ASN A 77 7.17 -2.92 -1.79
CA ASN A 77 7.90 -2.96 -3.05
C ASN A 77 7.71 -1.68 -3.87
N LEU A 78 6.49 -1.15 -3.95
CA LEU A 78 6.21 0.12 -4.64
C LEU A 78 6.85 1.32 -3.95
N TYR A 79 7.00 1.28 -2.62
CA TYR A 79 7.67 2.33 -1.85
C TYR A 79 9.15 2.45 -2.18
N ASN A 80 9.93 1.38 -1.98
CA ASN A 80 11.39 1.46 -2.03
C ASN A 80 12.07 0.25 -2.70
N GLY A 81 11.30 -0.55 -3.43
CA GLY A 81 11.81 -1.77 -4.08
C GLY A 81 12.08 -2.92 -3.11
N TYR A 82 11.52 -2.87 -1.88
CA TYR A 82 11.65 -3.95 -0.91
C TYR A 82 11.35 -5.32 -1.53
N LYS A 83 12.24 -6.27 -1.26
CA LYS A 83 12.09 -7.67 -1.62
C LYS A 83 11.97 -8.47 -0.33
N SER A 84 10.88 -9.22 -0.22
CA SER A 84 10.67 -10.11 0.90
C SER A 84 11.69 -11.25 0.89
N LYS A 85 12.11 -11.69 2.08
CA LYS A 85 13.17 -12.72 2.25
C LYS A 85 12.81 -14.08 1.66
N ASP A 86 11.53 -14.32 1.39
CA ASP A 86 11.01 -15.55 0.82
C ASP A 86 11.07 -15.58 -0.72
N ASP A 87 11.70 -14.61 -1.39
CA ASP A 87 11.99 -14.54 -2.86
C ASP A 87 10.82 -14.77 -3.84
N CYS A 88 9.61 -15.03 -3.35
CA CYS A 88 8.39 -15.30 -4.12
C CYS A 88 7.53 -14.03 -4.32
N GLN A 89 8.13 -12.90 -4.69
CA GLN A 89 7.38 -11.69 -5.10
C GLN A 89 7.38 -11.55 -6.62
N THR A 90 6.98 -12.60 -7.34
CA THR A 90 6.65 -12.46 -8.76
C THR A 90 5.30 -11.79 -8.94
N VAL A 91 5.01 -11.35 -10.18
CA VAL A 91 3.66 -10.88 -10.56
C VAL A 91 2.63 -11.96 -10.22
N TYR A 92 2.89 -13.23 -10.59
CA TYR A 92 1.97 -14.32 -10.31
C TYR A 92 1.71 -14.47 -8.81
N ASP A 93 2.75 -14.54 -7.99
CA ASP A 93 2.63 -14.69 -6.53
C ASP A 93 1.83 -13.56 -5.88
N THR A 94 1.98 -12.35 -6.41
CA THR A 94 1.29 -11.16 -5.94
C THR A 94 -0.21 -11.23 -6.23
N PHE A 95 -0.60 -11.70 -7.43
CA PHE A 95 -1.96 -11.53 -7.94
C PHE A 95 -2.85 -12.79 -7.96
N TYR A 96 -2.31 -14.01 -7.95
CA TYR A 96 -3.08 -15.21 -8.37
C TYR A 96 -4.37 -15.51 -7.57
N ASN A 97 -4.51 -14.99 -6.36
CA ASN A 97 -5.67 -15.27 -5.49
C ASN A 97 -6.08 -14.05 -4.65
N LEU A 98 -5.92 -12.84 -5.18
CA LEU A 98 -6.52 -11.66 -4.56
C LEU A 98 -8.01 -11.65 -4.87
N ASP A 99 -8.83 -11.33 -3.86
CA ASP A 99 -10.24 -11.00 -4.12
C ASP A 99 -10.35 -9.75 -5.02
N PRO A 100 -11.50 -9.54 -5.69
CA PRO A 100 -11.64 -8.44 -6.64
C PRO A 100 -11.32 -7.05 -6.09
N TYR A 101 -11.61 -6.79 -4.80
CA TYR A 101 -11.34 -5.50 -4.19
C TYR A 101 -9.84 -5.31 -3.93
N ASN A 102 -9.16 -6.33 -3.42
CA ASN A 102 -7.72 -6.30 -3.24
C ASN A 102 -6.98 -6.20 -4.58
N LEU A 103 -7.43 -6.93 -5.61
CA LEU A 103 -6.89 -6.81 -6.96
C LEU A 103 -7.01 -5.37 -7.50
N GLN A 104 -8.19 -4.75 -7.36
CA GLN A 104 -8.41 -3.38 -7.80
C GLN A 104 -7.49 -2.39 -7.07
N VAL A 105 -7.31 -2.54 -5.75
CA VAL A 105 -6.42 -1.69 -4.96
C VAL A 105 -4.96 -1.89 -5.37
N ALA A 106 -4.53 -3.13 -5.60
CA ALA A 106 -3.18 -3.44 -6.05
C ALA A 106 -2.85 -2.77 -7.39
N ILE A 107 -3.75 -2.90 -8.38
CA ILE A 107 -3.58 -2.28 -9.70
C ILE A 107 -3.58 -0.76 -9.60
N ASN A 108 -4.51 -0.18 -8.84
CA ASN A 108 -4.56 1.28 -8.65
C ASN A 108 -3.28 1.81 -7.97
N GLY A 109 -2.74 1.09 -6.98
CA GLY A 109 -1.47 1.42 -6.34
C GLY A 109 -0.29 1.43 -7.32
N ILE A 110 -0.21 0.43 -8.20
CA ILE A 110 0.78 0.39 -9.29
C ILE A 110 0.61 1.58 -10.23
N GLN A 111 -0.62 1.86 -10.65
CA GLN A 111 -0.91 2.99 -11.55
C GLN A 111 -0.51 4.33 -10.92
N ILE A 112 -0.75 4.52 -9.61
CA ILE A 112 -0.30 5.72 -8.87
C ILE A 112 1.22 5.83 -8.92
N ARG A 113 1.96 4.76 -8.59
CA ARG A 113 3.43 4.75 -8.58
C ARG A 113 4.01 5.18 -9.92
N PHE A 114 3.40 4.74 -11.02
CA PHE A 114 3.90 4.97 -12.37
C PHE A 114 3.15 6.06 -13.15
N ARG A 115 2.49 7.00 -12.46
CA ARG A 115 1.83 8.18 -13.06
C ARG A 115 0.73 7.84 -14.08
N MET A 116 0.11 6.68 -13.95
CA MET A 116 -1.00 6.26 -14.79
C MET A 116 -2.37 6.60 -14.19
N LEU A 117 -2.41 6.97 -12.91
CA LEU A 117 -3.62 7.34 -12.19
C LEU A 117 -3.29 8.42 -11.16
N ASP A 118 -4.01 9.55 -11.21
CA ASP A 118 -4.03 10.51 -10.12
C ASP A 118 -5.08 10.07 -9.08
N VAL A 119 -4.73 10.17 -7.80
CA VAL A 119 -5.63 9.87 -6.68
C VAL A 119 -6.81 10.85 -6.62
N LYS A 120 -6.66 12.04 -7.23
CA LYS A 120 -7.75 13.00 -7.45
C LYS A 120 -8.59 12.75 -8.70
N GLY A 121 -8.22 11.77 -9.54
CA GLY A 121 -8.93 11.47 -10.79
C GLY A 121 -8.62 12.42 -11.95
N GLU A 122 -7.53 13.19 -11.90
CA GLU A 122 -7.22 14.24 -12.89
C GLU A 122 -6.34 13.80 -14.07
N PHE A 123 -6.26 12.51 -14.39
CA PHE A 123 -5.77 12.06 -15.71
C PHE A 123 -6.56 10.86 -16.24
N GLN A 124 -7.57 11.17 -17.06
CA GLN A 124 -7.66 10.78 -18.47
C GLN A 124 -8.34 11.92 -19.25
#